data_AF-A0A4Q4J8J8-F1
#
_entry.id   AF-A0A4Q4J8J8-F1
#
_cell.length_a   1.000
_cell.length_b   1.000
_cell.length_c   1.000
_cell.angle_alpha   90.00
_cell.angle_beta   90.00
_cell.angle_gamma   90.00
#
_symmetry.space_group_name_H-M   'P 1'
#
loop_
_entity.id
_entity.type
_entity.pdbx_description
1 polymer ?
#
loop_
_entity_poly.entity_id
_entity_poly.type
_entity_poly.pdbx_seq_one_letter_code
_entity_poly.pdbx_strand_id
1 'polypeptide(L)'
;MLARVRKVHGQLFLGPTTARSRFNQIQAGKPDRRSGDDRGHFIAARFNGPNDSFNHFAQDANFNRSAYKALENSWANDLRAGKKVFVDIIPQYAGTSRRPYRLTVTWYVNGERNLRNFPNEPRGASNGRR
;
A
#
# COMPACT_ATOMS: atom_id res chain seq x y z
N MET A 1 -13.70 -6.07 -16.00
CA MET A 1 -13.92 -5.40 -14.70
C MET A 1 -12.68 -5.67 -13.84
N LEU A 2 -11.94 -4.66 -13.36
CA LEU A 2 -10.76 -4.92 -12.51
C LEU A 2 -11.23 -5.40 -11.13
N ALA A 3 -10.82 -6.60 -10.74
CA ALA A 3 -11.19 -7.20 -9.46
C ALA A 3 -10.53 -6.45 -8.29
N ARG A 4 -11.18 -6.47 -7.11
CA ARG A 4 -10.58 -5.91 -5.89
C ARG A 4 -9.41 -6.77 -5.45
N VAL A 5 -8.29 -6.12 -5.20
CA VAL A 5 -7.15 -6.75 -4.54
C VAL A 5 -7.59 -7.11 -3.13
N ARG A 6 -7.38 -8.37 -2.72
CA ARG A 6 -7.76 -8.87 -1.38
C ARG A 6 -6.55 -9.03 -0.45
N LYS A 7 -5.39 -9.31 -1.02
CA LYS A 7 -4.14 -9.54 -0.30
C LYS A 7 -2.97 -9.33 -1.23
N VAL A 8 -1.90 -8.69 -0.74
CA VAL A 8 -0.60 -8.56 -1.40
C VAL A 8 0.44 -9.03 -0.41
N HIS A 9 1.23 -10.03 -0.75
CA HIS A 9 2.23 -10.58 0.15
C HIS A 9 3.49 -11.02 -0.60
N GLY A 10 4.60 -11.07 0.11
CA GLY A 10 5.87 -11.50 -0.45
C GLY A 10 7.06 -11.07 0.37
N GLN A 11 8.22 -11.67 0.07
CA GLN A 11 9.49 -11.20 0.58
C GLN A 11 9.92 -9.95 -0.19
N LEU A 12 10.40 -8.94 0.53
CA LEU A 12 10.93 -7.72 -0.06
C LEU A 12 12.41 -7.91 -0.42
N PHE A 13 12.81 -7.30 -1.54
CA PHE A 13 14.19 -7.25 -1.98
C PHE A 13 14.50 -5.83 -2.45
N LEU A 14 15.65 -5.27 -2.08
CA LEU A 14 16.12 -4.05 -2.71
C LEU A 14 16.47 -4.37 -4.16
N GLY A 15 16.00 -3.55 -5.10
CA GLY A 15 16.22 -3.79 -6.52
C GLY A 15 16.19 -2.50 -7.35
N PRO A 16 16.55 -2.60 -8.64
CA PRO A 16 16.38 -1.49 -9.56
C PRO A 16 14.92 -1.05 -9.57
N THR A 17 14.69 0.26 -9.66
CA THR A 17 13.33 0.80 -9.66
C THR A 17 12.62 0.32 -10.92
N THR A 18 11.49 -0.38 -10.74
CA THR A 18 10.68 -0.87 -11.85
C THR A 18 9.99 0.29 -12.59
N ALA A 19 9.84 0.17 -13.91
CA ALA A 19 9.27 1.24 -14.75
C ALA A 19 7.77 1.43 -14.48
N ARG A 20 7.36 2.63 -14.08
CA ARG A 20 5.97 2.92 -13.66
C ARG A 20 4.95 2.75 -14.81
N SER A 21 3.86 2.00 -14.59
CA SER A 21 2.74 1.91 -15.54
C SER A 21 1.74 3.05 -15.34
N ARG A 22 1.74 4.04 -16.25
CA ARG A 22 0.81 5.19 -16.20
C ARG A 22 -0.66 4.77 -16.32
N PHE A 23 -0.95 3.71 -17.09
CA PHE A 23 -2.31 3.21 -17.28
C PHE A 23 -2.89 2.61 -15.99
N ASN A 24 -2.16 1.72 -15.33
CA ASN A 24 -2.61 1.07 -14.09
C ASN A 24 -2.84 2.08 -12.97
N GLN A 25 -1.94 3.06 -12.87
CA GLN A 25 -2.08 4.19 -11.96
C GLN A 25 -3.37 4.98 -12.22
N ILE A 26 -3.74 5.24 -13.48
CA ILE A 26 -4.96 6.00 -13.82
C ILE A 26 -6.24 5.24 -13.44
N GLN A 27 -6.23 3.91 -13.57
CA GLN A 27 -7.40 3.06 -13.30
C GLN A 27 -7.61 2.74 -11.81
N ALA A 28 -6.58 2.86 -10.98
CA ALA A 28 -6.62 2.50 -9.57
C ALA A 28 -7.75 3.23 -8.81
N GLY A 29 -8.59 2.42 -8.15
CA GLY A 29 -9.72 2.89 -7.32
C GLY A 29 -10.89 3.52 -8.09
N LYS A 30 -10.89 3.59 -9.42
CA LYS A 30 -12.06 4.08 -10.18
C LYS A 30 -13.25 3.11 -10.08
N PRO A 31 -14.49 3.61 -9.93
CA PRO A 31 -14.88 5.04 -9.96
C PRO A 31 -14.74 5.76 -8.60
N ASP A 32 -14.50 5.06 -7.51
CA ASP A 32 -14.55 5.57 -6.13
C ASP A 32 -13.33 6.41 -5.67
N ARG A 33 -12.39 6.71 -6.58
CA ARG A 33 -11.21 7.52 -6.30
C ARG A 33 -11.63 8.95 -5.97
N ARG A 34 -11.10 9.52 -4.90
CA ARG A 34 -11.38 10.89 -4.44
C ARG A 34 -10.40 11.90 -5.05
N SER A 35 -10.77 13.18 -5.06
CA SER A 35 -9.98 14.29 -5.63
C SER A 35 -8.65 14.58 -4.91
N GLY A 36 -8.34 13.89 -3.80
CA GLY A 36 -7.07 14.00 -3.07
C GLY A 36 -6.25 12.71 -3.03
N ASP A 37 -6.66 11.68 -3.78
CA ASP A 37 -5.96 10.41 -3.82
C ASP A 37 -4.77 10.46 -4.78
N ASP A 38 -3.60 10.09 -4.27
CA ASP A 38 -2.43 9.70 -5.04
C ASP A 38 -2.65 8.33 -5.70
N ARG A 39 -1.85 8.09 -6.75
CA ARG A 39 -1.79 6.80 -7.48
C ARG A 39 -0.80 5.89 -6.77
N GLY A 40 -1.25 5.39 -5.62
CA GLY A 40 -0.47 4.62 -4.66
C GLY A 40 -0.09 3.21 -5.11
N HIS A 41 0.91 2.64 -4.44
CA HIS A 41 1.31 1.26 -4.60
C HIS A 41 1.26 0.50 -3.26
N PHE A 42 0.93 -0.79 -3.28
CA PHE A 42 1.02 -1.62 -2.06
C PHE A 42 2.48 -1.89 -1.70
N ILE A 43 3.29 -2.29 -2.69
CA ILE A 43 4.73 -2.47 -2.56
C ILE A 43 5.42 -1.43 -3.44
N ALA A 44 6.22 -0.54 -2.83
CA ALA A 44 6.99 0.45 -3.57
C ALA A 44 7.97 -0.17 -4.57
N ALA A 45 8.18 0.53 -5.69
CA ALA A 45 9.10 0.13 -6.75
C ALA A 45 10.55 -0.12 -6.27
N ARG A 46 10.98 0.51 -5.18
CA ARG A 46 12.29 0.27 -4.55
C ARG A 46 12.49 -1.14 -4.01
N PHE A 47 11.40 -1.88 -3.80
CA PHE A 47 11.40 -3.27 -3.34
C PHE A 47 11.18 -4.26 -4.48
N ASN A 48 11.46 -3.84 -5.72
CA ASN A 48 11.09 -4.59 -6.93
C ASN A 48 9.57 -4.88 -6.98
N GLY A 49 8.76 -3.94 -6.49
CA GLY A 49 7.30 -4.06 -6.50
C GLY A 49 6.77 -4.23 -7.94
N PRO A 50 5.83 -5.17 -8.17
CA PRO A 50 5.31 -5.43 -9.51
C PRO A 50 4.57 -4.21 -10.06
N ASN A 51 4.63 -4.00 -11.37
CA ASN A 51 3.94 -2.89 -12.05
C ASN A 51 2.49 -3.21 -12.40
N ASP A 52 2.04 -4.41 -12.10
CA ASP A 52 0.70 -4.87 -12.38
C ASP A 52 -0.37 -4.05 -11.67
N SER A 53 -1.57 -4.06 -12.24
CA SER A 53 -2.73 -3.34 -11.72
C SER A 53 -3.09 -3.74 -10.28
N PHE A 54 -2.77 -4.97 -9.86
CA PHE A 54 -3.00 -5.42 -8.48
C PHE A 54 -2.09 -4.74 -7.46
N ASN A 55 -0.95 -4.16 -7.87
CA ASN A 55 -0.05 -3.45 -6.97
C ASN A 55 -0.44 -1.97 -6.82
N HIS A 56 -1.61 -1.56 -7.30
CA HIS A 56 -2.03 -0.16 -7.33
C HIS A 56 -3.36 0.05 -6.62
N PHE A 57 -3.50 1.14 -5.86
CA PHE A 57 -4.76 1.53 -5.23
C PHE A 57 -4.90 3.05 -5.14
N ALA A 58 -6.14 3.53 -4.98
CA ALA A 58 -6.41 4.93 -4.69
C ALA A 58 -6.04 5.21 -3.22
N GLN A 59 -4.99 6.01 -3.03
CA GLN A 59 -4.34 6.21 -1.73
C GLN A 59 -4.42 7.68 -1.35
N ASP A 60 -4.93 8.01 -0.17
CA ASP A 60 -4.93 9.39 0.32
C ASP A 60 -3.51 9.96 0.35
N ALA A 61 -3.33 11.19 -0.12
CA ALA A 61 -2.00 11.81 -0.19
C ALA A 61 -1.31 11.92 1.19
N ASN A 62 -2.07 12.07 2.29
CA ASN A 62 -1.49 12.15 3.64
C ASN A 62 -1.05 10.79 4.18
N PHE A 63 -1.78 9.73 3.81
CA PHE A 63 -1.37 8.34 4.05
C PHE A 63 0.00 8.08 3.42
N ASN A 64 0.15 8.50 2.16
CA ASN A 64 1.36 8.28 1.36
C ASN A 64 2.58 9.03 1.91
N ARG A 65 2.41 10.28 2.35
CA ARG A 65 3.55 11.16 2.62
C ARG A 65 4.19 11.00 4.00
N SER A 66 3.51 10.36 4.95
CA SER A 66 3.98 10.29 6.35
C SER A 66 4.24 8.87 6.84
N ALA A 67 3.22 8.20 7.38
CA ALA A 67 3.37 6.96 8.12
C ALA A 67 3.77 5.77 7.25
N TYR A 68 3.18 5.63 6.05
CA TYR A 68 3.50 4.51 5.17
C TYR A 68 4.91 4.64 4.60
N LYS A 69 5.30 5.84 4.15
CA LYS A 69 6.67 6.15 3.73
C LYS A 69 7.70 5.88 4.82
N ALA A 70 7.39 6.21 6.08
CA ALA A 70 8.27 5.90 7.21
C ALA A 70 8.44 4.39 7.41
N LEU A 71 7.37 3.61 7.27
CA LEU A 71 7.41 2.15 7.32
C LEU A 71 8.23 1.55 6.17
N GLU A 72 8.05 2.05 4.95
CA GLU A 72 8.89 1.63 3.82
C GLU A 72 10.36 1.97 4.04
N ASN A 73 10.67 3.12 4.66
CA ASN A 73 12.05 3.44 5.01
C ASN A 73 12.63 2.48 6.06
N SER A 74 11.86 2.06 7.06
CA SER A 74 12.35 1.08 8.05
C SER A 74 12.63 -0.27 7.40
N TRP A 75 11.74 -0.75 6.52
CA TRP A 75 11.99 -2.00 5.77
C TRP A 75 13.25 -1.92 4.91
N ALA A 76 13.47 -0.79 4.23
CA ALA A 76 14.69 -0.59 3.45
C ALA A 76 15.95 -0.60 4.33
N ASN A 77 15.88 -0.06 5.54
CA ASN A 77 17.01 -0.11 6.49
C ASN A 77 17.26 -1.53 6.99
N ASP A 78 16.22 -2.28 7.33
CA ASP A 78 16.35 -3.69 7.73
C ASP A 78 16.97 -4.55 6.63
N LEU A 79 16.52 -4.37 5.38
CA LEU A 79 17.09 -5.07 4.22
C LEU A 79 18.57 -4.71 4.00
N ARG A 80 18.95 -3.43 4.17
CA ARG A 80 20.38 -3.01 4.09
C ARG A 80 21.22 -3.59 5.21
N ALA A 81 20.63 -3.81 6.38
CA ALA A 81 21.28 -4.49 7.50
C ALA A 81 21.34 -6.02 7.31
N GLY A 82 20.98 -6.55 6.14
CA GLY A 82 21.01 -7.98 5.84
C GLY A 82 19.86 -8.79 6.42
N LYS A 83 18.83 -8.14 6.98
CA LYS A 83 17.66 -8.83 7.54
C LYS A 83 16.69 -9.23 6.42
N LYS A 84 15.94 -10.30 6.67
CA LYS A 84 14.86 -10.75 5.79
C LYS A 84 13.56 -10.04 6.18
N VAL A 85 12.93 -9.37 5.22
CA VAL A 85 11.64 -8.70 5.42
C VAL A 85 10.58 -9.37 4.56
N PHE A 86 9.51 -9.88 5.18
CA PHE A 86 8.32 -10.40 4.51
C PHE A 86 7.11 -9.55 4.84
N VAL A 87 6.25 -9.26 3.87
CA VAL A 87 5.05 -8.44 4.07
C VAL A 87 3.77 -9.19 3.71
N ASP A 88 2.68 -8.83 4.39
CA ASP A 88 1.31 -9.23 4.10
C ASP A 88 0.41 -7.99 4.29
N ILE A 89 -0.14 -7.49 3.18
CA ILE A 89 -0.93 -6.28 3.11
C ILE A 89 -2.36 -6.64 2.69
N ILE A 90 -3.31 -6.33 3.57
CA ILE A 90 -4.72 -6.63 3.39
C ILE A 90 -5.49 -5.30 3.27
N PRO A 91 -5.92 -4.90 2.06
CA PRO A 91 -6.83 -3.78 1.87
C PRO A 91 -8.25 -4.11 2.34
N GLN A 92 -8.90 -3.14 2.98
CA GLN A 92 -10.27 -3.26 3.46
C GLN A 92 -11.17 -2.25 2.76
N TYR A 93 -12.30 -2.72 2.25
CA TYR A 93 -13.24 -1.93 1.44
C TYR A 93 -14.60 -1.83 2.12
N ALA A 94 -15.32 -0.74 1.88
CA ALA A 94 -16.68 -0.55 2.36
C ALA A 94 -17.68 -0.82 1.22
N GLY A 95 -18.65 -1.70 1.44
CA GLY A 95 -19.71 -2.02 0.48
C GLY A 95 -19.19 -2.36 -0.92
N THR A 96 -19.68 -1.62 -1.92
CA THR A 96 -19.33 -1.79 -3.34
C THR A 96 -18.08 -1.01 -3.78
N SER A 97 -17.46 -0.23 -2.88
CA SER A 97 -16.31 0.62 -3.20
C SER A 97 -15.07 -0.16 -3.65
N ARG A 98 -14.35 0.39 -4.63
CA ARG A 98 -13.03 -0.05 -5.11
C ARG A 98 -11.87 0.73 -4.50
N ARG A 99 -12.16 1.73 -3.67
CA ARG A 99 -11.16 2.43 -2.85
C ARG A 99 -11.11 1.76 -1.47
N PRO A 100 -9.96 1.25 -1.02
CA PRO A 100 -9.87 0.73 0.34
C PRO A 100 -9.97 1.90 1.32
N TYR A 101 -10.71 1.74 2.42
CA TYR A 101 -10.77 2.74 3.49
C TYR A 101 -9.64 2.55 4.52
N ARG A 102 -9.00 1.38 4.54
CA ARG A 102 -7.90 1.04 5.45
C ARG A 102 -7.02 -0.05 4.85
N LEU A 103 -5.72 -0.01 5.16
CA LEU A 103 -4.81 -1.14 4.95
C LEU A 103 -4.41 -1.74 6.30
N THR A 104 -4.44 -3.06 6.41
CA THR A 104 -3.79 -3.79 7.50
C THR A 104 -2.50 -4.37 6.96
N VAL A 105 -1.37 -3.93 7.52
CA VAL A 105 -0.03 -4.33 7.09
C VAL A 105 0.59 -5.15 8.19
N THR A 106 0.87 -6.41 7.90
CA THR A 106 1.71 -7.28 8.73
C THR A 106 3.05 -7.42 8.05
N TRP A 107 4.14 -7.35 8.80
CA TRP A 107 5.46 -7.65 8.26
C TRP A 107 6.30 -8.42 9.27
N TYR A 108 7.27 -9.17 8.76
CA TYR A 108 8.14 -10.02 9.55
C TYR A 108 9.58 -9.59 9.27
N VAL A 109 10.34 -9.33 10.32
CA VAL A 109 11.78 -9.04 10.23
C VAL A 109 12.52 -10.21 10.86
N ASN A 110 13.25 -11.00 10.08
CA ASN A 110 13.87 -12.26 10.54
C ASN A 110 12.89 -13.20 11.27
N GLY A 111 11.62 -13.20 10.87
CA GLY A 111 10.56 -14.00 11.50
C GLY A 111 9.81 -13.30 12.63
N GLU A 112 10.29 -12.16 13.13
CA GLU A 112 9.60 -11.39 14.16
C GLU A 112 8.44 -10.58 13.59
N ARG A 113 7.23 -10.88 14.07
CA ARG A 113 5.98 -10.33 13.55
C ARG A 113 5.73 -8.90 14.06
N ASN A 114 5.38 -8.03 13.12
CA ASN A 114 4.91 -6.68 13.35
C ASN A 114 3.58 -6.46 12.63
N LEU A 115 2.72 -5.61 13.17
CA LEU A 115 1.42 -5.28 12.56
C LEU A 115 1.10 -3.81 12.76
N ARG A 116 0.57 -3.17 11.71
CA ARG A 116 0.03 -1.81 11.78
C ARG A 116 -1.16 -1.62 10.86
N ASN A 117 -2.14 -0.88 11.36
CA ASN A 117 -3.29 -0.44 10.58
C ASN A 117 -3.07 0.99 10.09
N PHE A 118 -3.35 1.23 8.81
CA PHE A 118 -3.23 2.53 8.18
C PHE A 118 -4.60 2.97 7.64
N PRO A 119 -5.25 3.98 8.23
CA PRO A 119 -6.50 4.52 7.72
C PRO A 119 -6.26 5.30 6.44
N ASN A 120 -6.95 4.96 5.35
CA ASN A 120 -6.86 5.63 4.05
C ASN A 120 -7.80 6.83 3.96
N GLU A 121 -7.70 7.73 4.94
CA GLU A 121 -8.59 8.88 5.11
C GLU A 121 -7.77 10.16 5.36
N PRO A 122 -8.28 11.34 4.96
CA PRO A 122 -7.63 12.61 5.27
C PRO A 122 -7.51 12.83 6.78
N ARG A 123 -6.45 13.49 7.24
CA ARG A 123 -6.33 13.94 8.64
C ARG A 123 -7.50 14.87 8.95
N GLY A 124 -8.38 14.48 9.87
CA GLY A 124 -9.58 15.25 10.26
C GLY A 124 -10.92 14.60 9.92
N ALA A 125 -10.95 13.48 9.19
CA ALA A 125 -12.16 12.67 9.05
C ALA A 125 -12.38 11.80 10.30
N SER A 126 -12.72 12.42 11.43
CA SER A 126 -13.27 11.71 12.57
C SER A 126 -14.62 11.10 12.19
N ASN A 127 -14.67 9.77 12.16
CA ASN A 127 -15.85 8.90 12.24
C ASN A 127 -17.23 9.57 12.13
N GLY A 128 -17.82 9.52 10.93
CA GLY A 128 -19.27 9.50 10.76
C GLY A 128 -19.77 8.06 10.63
N ARG A 129 -19.65 7.26 11.70
CA ARG A 129 -20.45 6.03 11.85
C ARG A 129 -21.42 6.28 13.00
N ARG A 130 -22.61 6.77 12.65
CA ARG A 130 -23.83 6.52 13.42
C ARG A 130 -24.46 5.23 12.89
#